data_AF-A0A2R7Y3L6-F1
#
_entry.id   AF-A0A2R7Y3L6-F1
#
_cell.length_a   1.000
_cell.length_b   1.000
_cell.length_c   1.000
_cell.angle_alpha   90.00
_cell.angle_beta   90.00
_cell.angle_gamma   90.00
#
_symmetry.space_group_name_H-M   'P 1'
#
loop_
_entity.id
_entity.type
_entity.pdbx_description
1 polymer ?
#
loop_
_entity_poly.entity_id
_entity_poly.type
_entity_poly.pdbx_seq_one_letter_code
_entity_poly.pdbx_strand_id
1 'polypeptide(L)'
;MPTNLPAEAKAKWVKYLEARTLEEKIEALEEFLSYVPKHKGTENLRAWVRRKIAELKDELEEKKARRGGGGGPTFFIEKEGAAQVVMLGFTKSGKSSVLRILTNAKPEVSPIPFTTTLPVPGMMPYQDIQIQVIEAPAFVNGMSKGSVWWGSRVLGLARNADGLIVVLDAANDPIEQFKSIVEELAEVGIHVRKPSGEVSVIKSRDVHGIRVITYGRLINCTSDDVRKLLESYRIYNAEVRVFGEVTLDDIEKAIFERITYKPTLVLLNKVDLIDREQVSEVLTTILSNYPDIQVLPVSAAKRLGFDNVPEKVFKMLKIIRVYTKEPNSGRPSPKPMILKEGATVEEAIKKIREEFLKYFKFAKIWGPSAKYPGERVGLDHILMDGDVIEIRTTIKGV
;
A
#
# COMPACT_ATOMS: atom_id res chain seq x y z
N MET A 1 12.96 18.58 14.73
CA MET A 1 13.35 19.63 13.77
C MET A 1 14.84 19.54 13.74
N PRO A 2 15.46 19.45 12.55
CA PRO A 2 16.90 19.46 12.44
C PRO A 2 17.44 20.62 13.26
N THR A 3 18.41 20.33 14.12
CA THR A 3 18.95 21.28 15.10
C THR A 3 19.49 22.56 14.44
N ASN A 4 19.80 22.46 13.14
CA ASN A 4 20.36 23.51 12.28
C ASN A 4 19.32 24.38 11.53
N LEU A 5 18.03 24.37 11.90
CA LEU A 5 17.03 25.24 11.27
C LEU A 5 17.10 26.70 11.80
N PRO A 6 17.03 27.72 10.92
CA PRO A 6 16.88 29.12 11.31
C PRO A 6 15.65 29.37 12.20
N ALA A 7 15.70 30.41 13.04
CA ALA A 7 14.60 30.75 13.95
C ALA A 7 13.31 31.08 13.18
N GLU A 8 13.47 31.70 12.02
CA GLU A 8 12.41 32.05 11.08
C GLU A 8 11.70 30.80 10.56
N ALA A 9 12.46 29.78 10.15
CA ALA A 9 11.90 28.50 9.74
C ALA A 9 11.13 27.84 10.90
N LYS A 10 11.66 27.84 12.12
CA LYS A 10 10.96 27.29 13.29
C LYS A 10 9.63 27.99 13.55
N ALA A 11 9.57 29.31 13.41
CA ALA A 11 8.35 30.09 13.56
C ALA A 11 7.29 29.77 12.48
N LYS A 12 7.71 29.64 11.20
CA LYS A 12 6.78 29.28 10.11
C LYS A 12 6.20 27.87 10.27
N TRP A 13 6.96 26.94 10.83
CA TRP A 13 6.43 25.63 11.17
C TRP A 13 5.37 25.67 12.27
N VAL A 14 5.53 26.51 13.28
CA VAL A 14 4.49 26.70 14.31
C VAL A 14 3.21 27.21 13.67
N LYS A 15 3.29 28.16 12.74
CA LYS A 15 2.13 28.62 11.97
C LYS A 15 1.44 27.48 11.21
N TYR A 16 2.21 26.59 10.58
CA TYR A 16 1.64 25.41 9.91
C TYR A 16 0.89 24.48 10.89
N LEU A 17 1.41 24.25 12.11
CA LEU A 17 0.75 23.42 13.12
C LEU A 17 -0.55 24.06 13.65
N GLU A 18 -0.59 25.39 13.73
CA GLU A 18 -1.74 26.16 14.22
C GLU A 18 -2.80 26.45 13.14
N ALA A 19 -2.41 26.38 11.86
CA ALA A 19 -3.26 26.65 10.72
C ALA A 19 -4.50 25.73 10.67
N ARG A 20 -5.66 26.33 10.40
CA ARG A 20 -6.95 25.62 10.43
C ARG A 20 -7.49 25.33 9.03
N THR A 21 -7.18 26.18 8.05
CA THR A 21 -7.61 26.00 6.66
C THR A 21 -6.56 25.31 5.80
N LEU A 22 -6.94 24.82 4.62
CA LEU A 22 -5.97 24.21 3.69
C LEU A 22 -5.04 25.27 3.11
N GLU A 23 -5.59 26.45 2.80
CA GLU A 23 -4.90 27.61 2.27
C GLU A 23 -3.81 28.11 3.23
N GLU A 24 -4.16 28.32 4.50
CA GLU A 24 -3.19 28.72 5.53
C GLU A 24 -2.08 27.68 5.71
N LYS A 25 -2.42 26.39 5.62
CA LYS A 25 -1.42 25.31 5.72
C LYS A 25 -0.47 25.31 4.54
N ILE A 26 -0.97 25.51 3.33
CA ILE A 26 -0.16 25.60 2.11
C ILE A 26 0.79 26.79 2.22
N GLU A 27 0.28 27.97 2.53
CA GLU A 27 1.07 29.20 2.64
C GLU A 27 2.15 29.06 3.73
N ALA A 28 1.79 28.58 4.92
CA ALA A 28 2.75 28.38 6.00
C ALA A 28 3.87 27.39 5.63
N LEU A 29 3.56 26.34 4.85
CA LEU A 29 4.55 25.38 4.37
C LEU A 29 5.43 25.94 3.24
N GLU A 30 4.87 26.74 2.32
CA GLU A 30 5.64 27.41 1.27
C GLU A 30 6.61 28.42 1.86
N GLU A 31 6.13 29.24 2.81
CA GLU A 31 6.98 30.14 3.59
C GLU A 31 8.05 29.34 4.32
N PHE A 32 7.68 28.29 5.05
CA PHE A 32 8.63 27.42 5.75
C PHE A 32 9.72 26.91 4.82
N LEU A 33 9.36 26.34 3.67
CA LEU A 33 10.29 25.78 2.69
C LEU A 33 11.32 26.80 2.20
N SER A 34 10.93 28.07 2.07
CA SER A 34 11.83 29.13 1.60
C SER A 34 12.94 29.45 2.61
N TYR A 35 12.68 29.29 3.90
CA TYR A 35 13.65 29.49 4.98
C TYR A 35 14.45 28.23 5.35
N VAL A 36 14.12 27.04 4.83
CA VAL A 36 14.89 25.81 5.11
C VAL A 36 16.16 25.76 4.24
N PRO A 37 17.37 25.68 4.85
CA PRO A 37 18.63 25.59 4.11
C PRO A 37 18.68 24.39 3.15
N LYS A 38 19.40 24.50 2.03
CA LYS A 38 19.55 23.42 1.04
C LYS A 38 20.82 22.60 1.28
N HIS A 39 20.82 21.72 2.28
CA HIS A 39 21.94 20.83 2.58
C HIS A 39 21.48 19.43 3.01
N LYS A 40 22.41 18.46 3.09
CA LYS A 40 22.11 17.05 3.41
C LYS A 40 21.24 16.86 4.66
N GLY A 41 21.51 17.60 5.75
CA GLY A 41 20.76 17.50 7.00
C GLY A 41 19.32 18.06 7.00
N THR A 42 18.83 18.62 5.90
CA THR A 42 17.45 19.15 5.77
C THR A 42 16.72 18.56 4.56
N GLU A 43 17.34 17.62 3.86
CA GLU A 43 16.84 17.07 2.60
C GLU A 43 15.49 16.36 2.78
N ASN A 44 15.40 15.44 3.75
CA ASN A 44 14.17 14.72 4.11
C ASN A 44 13.03 15.68 4.46
N LEU A 45 13.33 16.68 5.30
CA LEU A 45 12.35 17.70 5.69
C LEU A 45 11.85 18.51 4.48
N ARG A 46 12.75 18.97 3.61
CA ARG A 46 12.36 19.74 2.42
C ARG A 46 11.55 18.91 1.42
N ALA A 47 11.90 17.64 1.24
CA ALA A 47 11.14 16.71 0.41
C ALA A 47 9.72 16.53 0.96
N TRP A 48 9.61 16.29 2.27
CA TRP A 48 8.31 16.19 2.94
C TRP A 48 7.46 17.44 2.78
N VAL A 49 8.04 18.63 2.98
CA VAL A 49 7.30 19.90 2.85
C VAL A 49 6.77 20.09 1.44
N ARG A 50 7.59 19.88 0.40
CA ARG A 50 7.16 20.00 -1.00
C ARG A 50 6.00 19.06 -1.33
N ARG A 51 6.12 17.79 -0.92
CA ARG A 51 5.07 16.80 -1.12
C ARG A 51 3.80 17.19 -0.36
N LYS A 52 3.93 17.70 0.87
CA LYS A 52 2.77 18.10 1.67
C LYS A 52 2.04 19.30 1.06
N ILE A 53 2.76 20.24 0.48
CA ILE A 53 2.19 21.35 -0.30
C ILE A 53 1.40 20.80 -1.50
N ALA A 54 1.96 19.85 -2.25
CA ALA A 54 1.27 19.24 -3.39
C ALA A 54 -0.03 18.53 -2.98
N GLU A 55 0.02 17.69 -1.94
CA GLU A 55 -1.17 17.01 -1.38
C GLU A 55 -2.27 17.99 -0.96
N LEU A 56 -1.91 19.05 -0.25
CA LEU A 56 -2.87 20.05 0.23
C LEU A 56 -3.46 20.87 -0.93
N LYS A 57 -2.68 21.16 -1.98
CA LYS A 57 -3.16 21.83 -3.20
C LYS A 57 -4.17 20.95 -3.95
N ASP A 58 -3.87 19.66 -4.13
CA ASP A 58 -4.81 18.70 -4.72
C ASP A 58 -6.13 18.62 -3.93
N GLU A 59 -6.05 18.50 -2.60
CA GLU A 59 -7.24 18.45 -1.73
C GLU A 59 -8.07 19.74 -1.84
N LEU A 60 -7.40 20.89 -1.94
CA LEU A 60 -8.03 22.18 -2.10
C LEU A 60 -8.77 22.29 -3.45
N GLU A 61 -8.16 21.83 -4.54
CA GLU A 61 -8.80 21.77 -5.86
C GLU A 61 -10.01 20.85 -5.87
N GLU A 62 -9.93 19.68 -5.22
CA GLU A 62 -11.08 18.76 -5.10
C GLU A 62 -12.23 19.37 -4.29
N LYS A 63 -11.95 20.06 -3.18
CA LYS A 63 -12.99 20.77 -2.41
C LYS A 63 -13.64 21.89 -3.23
N LYS A 64 -12.86 22.59 -4.06
CA LYS A 64 -13.39 23.61 -4.98
C LYS A 64 -14.25 22.98 -6.07
N ALA A 65 -13.84 21.85 -6.65
CA ALA A 65 -14.61 21.11 -7.66
C ALA A 65 -15.93 20.56 -7.10
N ARG A 66 -15.93 20.02 -5.87
CA ARG A 66 -17.14 19.52 -5.20
C ARG A 66 -18.15 20.62 -4.87
N ARG A 67 -17.68 21.83 -4.54
CA ARG A 67 -18.55 23.01 -4.32
C ARG A 67 -19.19 23.54 -5.61
N GLY A 68 -18.64 23.21 -6.78
CA GLY A 68 -19.15 23.60 -8.10
C GLY A 68 -20.24 22.71 -8.68
N GLY A 69 -20.77 21.73 -7.94
CA GLY A 69 -21.87 20.87 -8.39
C GLY A 69 -21.52 19.87 -9.50
N GLY A 70 -20.24 19.75 -9.87
CA GLY A 70 -19.78 18.77 -10.86
C GLY A 70 -19.48 17.44 -10.19
N GLY A 71 -20.36 16.45 -10.35
CA GLY A 71 -20.07 15.03 -10.12
C GLY A 71 -19.11 14.48 -11.17
N GLY A 72 -17.94 15.10 -11.31
CA GLY A 72 -16.88 14.63 -12.19
C GLY A 72 -16.26 13.34 -11.65
N PRO A 73 -15.61 12.52 -12.49
CA PRO A 73 -14.95 11.31 -12.06
C PRO A 73 -13.90 11.64 -10.98
N THR A 74 -13.99 10.97 -9.84
CA THR A 74 -13.00 11.14 -8.78
C THR A 74 -11.80 10.24 -9.06
N PHE A 75 -10.59 10.75 -8.82
CA PHE A 75 -9.36 9.95 -8.95
C PHE A 75 -9.30 8.83 -7.90
N PHE A 76 -10.07 8.95 -6.82
CA PHE A 76 -10.16 7.98 -5.76
C PHE A 76 -11.17 6.88 -6.11
N ILE A 77 -10.69 5.63 -6.19
CA ILE A 77 -11.53 4.46 -6.44
C ILE A 77 -11.70 3.69 -5.13
N GLU A 78 -12.94 3.49 -4.71
CA GLU A 78 -13.26 2.69 -3.52
C GLU A 78 -12.84 1.23 -3.71
N LYS A 79 -12.39 0.60 -2.63
CA LYS A 79 -11.95 -0.80 -2.65
C LYS A 79 -13.14 -1.71 -2.83
N GLU A 80 -13.08 -2.55 -3.86
CA GLU A 80 -14.09 -3.56 -4.13
C GLU A 80 -13.48 -4.98 -4.15
N GLY A 81 -14.34 -5.98 -3.91
CA GLY A 81 -13.93 -7.38 -3.92
C GLY A 81 -13.02 -7.76 -2.75
N ALA A 82 -12.12 -8.71 -3.00
CA ALA A 82 -11.25 -9.29 -1.98
C ALA A 82 -10.04 -8.41 -1.63
N ALA A 83 -9.55 -7.64 -2.61
CA ALA A 83 -8.42 -6.74 -2.49
C ALA A 83 -8.37 -5.79 -3.70
N GLN A 84 -7.69 -4.66 -3.53
CA GLN A 84 -7.40 -3.70 -4.59
C GLN A 84 -5.90 -3.70 -4.93
N VAL A 85 -5.57 -3.87 -6.20
CA VAL A 85 -4.18 -3.89 -6.71
C VAL A 85 -4.03 -2.82 -7.79
N VAL A 86 -3.01 -1.99 -7.68
CA VAL A 86 -2.75 -0.91 -8.64
C VAL A 86 -1.66 -1.33 -9.63
N MET A 87 -1.94 -1.15 -10.92
CA MET A 87 -1.04 -1.45 -12.02
C MET A 87 -0.28 -0.19 -12.47
N LEU A 88 1.04 -0.24 -12.35
CA LEU A 88 1.98 0.82 -12.69
C LEU A 88 2.84 0.42 -13.90
N GLY A 89 3.33 1.40 -14.64
CA GLY A 89 4.20 1.15 -15.79
C GLY A 89 4.21 2.33 -16.75
N PHE A 90 5.27 2.43 -17.56
CA PHE A 90 5.45 3.49 -18.53
C PHE A 90 4.39 3.45 -19.63
N THR A 91 4.31 4.53 -20.41
CA THR A 91 3.52 4.59 -21.64
C THR A 91 3.94 3.46 -22.57
N LYS A 92 2.97 2.84 -23.26
CA LYS A 92 3.17 1.73 -24.19
C LYS A 92 3.72 0.41 -23.59
N SER A 93 3.88 0.27 -22.27
CA SER A 93 4.26 -1.03 -21.65
C SER A 93 3.20 -2.13 -21.78
N GLY A 94 1.96 -1.75 -22.16
CA GLY A 94 0.86 -2.67 -22.41
C GLY A 94 -0.10 -2.86 -21.23
N LYS A 95 -0.07 -1.97 -20.22
CA LYS A 95 -0.98 -1.96 -19.06
C LYS A 95 -2.44 -2.21 -19.43
N SER A 96 -3.01 -1.45 -20.37
CA SER A 96 -4.42 -1.58 -20.75
C SER A 96 -4.72 -2.93 -21.41
N SER A 97 -3.78 -3.49 -22.16
CA SER A 97 -3.92 -4.83 -22.74
C SER A 97 -3.86 -5.91 -21.66
N VAL A 98 -2.95 -5.77 -20.70
CA VAL A 98 -2.85 -6.64 -19.52
C VAL A 98 -4.14 -6.59 -18.70
N LEU A 99 -4.65 -5.40 -18.38
CA LEU A 99 -5.89 -5.22 -17.63
C LEU A 99 -7.04 -5.98 -18.30
N ARG A 100 -7.25 -5.79 -19.61
CA ARG A 100 -8.31 -6.46 -20.38
C ARG A 100 -8.21 -7.98 -20.34
N ILE A 101 -6.99 -8.52 -20.38
CA ILE A 101 -6.76 -9.98 -20.32
C ILE A 101 -7.09 -10.50 -18.92
N LEU A 102 -6.64 -9.80 -17.87
CA LEU A 102 -6.82 -10.25 -16.49
C LEU A 102 -8.27 -10.15 -16.00
N THR A 103 -8.98 -9.08 -16.39
CA THR A 103 -10.31 -8.81 -15.83
C THR A 103 -11.44 -9.42 -16.65
N ASN A 104 -11.11 -10.00 -17.82
CA ASN A 104 -12.08 -10.45 -18.83
C ASN A 104 -13.15 -9.38 -19.16
N ALA A 105 -12.90 -8.12 -18.78
CA ALA A 105 -13.83 -7.02 -18.85
C ALA A 105 -13.70 -6.33 -20.20
N LYS A 106 -14.83 -5.99 -20.81
CA LYS A 106 -14.88 -4.95 -21.82
C LYS A 106 -14.82 -3.63 -21.04
N PRO A 107 -13.71 -2.88 -21.04
CA PRO A 107 -13.68 -1.61 -20.34
C PRO A 107 -14.81 -0.74 -20.92
N GLU A 108 -15.62 -0.13 -20.06
CA GLU A 108 -16.56 0.88 -20.52
C GLU A 108 -15.74 1.96 -21.22
N VAL A 109 -15.90 2.03 -22.53
CA VAL A 109 -15.22 3.01 -23.36
C VAL A 109 -15.85 4.34 -22.99
N SER A 110 -15.17 5.11 -22.14
CA SER A 110 -15.44 6.54 -22.06
C SER A 110 -15.23 7.10 -23.47
N PRO A 111 -16.22 7.79 -24.07
CA PRO A 111 -16.22 8.17 -25.49
C PRO A 111 -15.18 9.25 -25.84
N ILE A 112 -14.26 9.57 -24.94
CA ILE A 112 -13.24 10.59 -25.11
C ILE A 112 -11.93 9.89 -25.50
N PRO A 113 -11.45 10.05 -26.75
CA PRO A 113 -10.08 9.68 -27.07
C PRO A 113 -9.15 10.51 -26.17
N PHE A 114 -8.07 9.91 -25.65
CA PHE A 114 -7.13 10.50 -24.66
C PHE A 114 -7.53 10.38 -23.17
N THR A 115 -8.29 9.35 -22.76
CA THR A 115 -8.69 9.08 -21.36
C THR A 115 -7.58 8.57 -20.40
N THR A 116 -6.30 8.78 -20.72
CA THR A 116 -5.16 8.32 -19.91
C THR A 116 -4.85 9.20 -18.68
N THR A 117 -5.81 10.00 -18.22
CA THR A 117 -5.66 10.89 -17.05
C THR A 117 -6.38 10.38 -15.81
N LEU A 118 -7.26 9.38 -15.94
CA LEU A 118 -8.00 8.80 -14.83
C LEU A 118 -7.69 7.31 -14.67
N PRO A 119 -7.68 6.79 -13.44
CA PRO A 119 -7.49 5.37 -13.20
C PRO A 119 -8.69 4.55 -13.69
N VAL A 120 -8.43 3.36 -14.25
CA VAL A 120 -9.46 2.47 -14.80
C VAL A 120 -9.54 1.19 -13.96
N PRO A 121 -10.64 0.94 -13.25
CA PRO A 121 -10.82 -0.30 -12.50
C PRO A 121 -11.26 -1.45 -13.42
N GLY A 122 -10.91 -2.68 -13.05
CA GLY A 122 -11.51 -3.89 -13.59
C GLY A 122 -11.38 -5.05 -12.60
N MET A 123 -12.32 -6.01 -12.67
CA MET A 123 -12.40 -7.10 -11.71
C MET A 123 -11.73 -8.36 -12.27
N MET A 124 -10.65 -8.80 -11.65
CA MET A 124 -9.94 -10.03 -11.98
C MET A 124 -10.54 -11.20 -11.19
N PRO A 125 -11.16 -12.20 -11.85
CA PRO A 125 -11.67 -13.38 -11.18
C PRO A 125 -10.52 -14.26 -10.67
N TYR A 126 -10.66 -14.78 -9.46
CA TYR A 126 -9.82 -15.87 -8.96
C TYR A 126 -10.68 -16.81 -8.11
N GLN A 127 -10.84 -18.05 -8.59
CA GLN A 127 -11.75 -19.02 -7.98
C GLN A 127 -13.16 -18.40 -7.75
N ASP A 128 -13.61 -18.31 -6.51
CA ASP A 128 -14.91 -17.78 -6.09
C ASP A 128 -14.87 -16.32 -5.61
N ILE A 129 -13.74 -15.62 -5.81
CA ILE A 129 -13.55 -14.22 -5.43
C ILE A 129 -13.21 -13.32 -6.62
N GLN A 130 -13.32 -12.01 -6.42
CA GLN A 130 -12.93 -10.98 -7.38
C GLN A 130 -11.86 -10.08 -6.75
N ILE A 131 -10.79 -9.80 -7.48
CA ILE A 131 -9.73 -8.87 -7.08
C ILE A 131 -9.82 -7.64 -7.98
N GLN A 132 -9.98 -6.46 -7.38
CA GLN A 132 -10.04 -5.21 -8.14
C GLN A 132 -8.65 -4.82 -8.61
N VAL A 133 -8.46 -4.72 -9.92
CA VAL A 133 -7.21 -4.26 -10.55
C VAL A 133 -7.45 -2.87 -11.12
N ILE A 134 -6.64 -1.90 -10.71
CA ILE A 134 -6.74 -0.52 -11.18
C ILE A 134 -5.56 -0.23 -12.11
N GLU A 135 -5.83 0.04 -13.38
CA GLU A 135 -4.84 0.65 -14.26
C GLU A 135 -4.67 2.11 -13.88
N ALA A 136 -3.50 2.48 -13.36
CA ALA A 136 -3.17 3.87 -13.14
C ALA A 136 -2.77 4.55 -14.47
N PRO A 137 -2.93 5.90 -14.57
CA PRO A 137 -2.29 6.70 -15.60
C PRO A 137 -0.83 6.34 -15.84
N ALA A 138 -0.34 6.63 -17.04
CA ALA A 138 1.03 6.29 -17.42
C ALA A 138 2.03 6.88 -16.42
N PHE A 139 2.97 6.03 -16.01
CA PHE A 139 4.06 6.43 -15.14
C PHE A 139 5.03 7.34 -15.91
N VAL A 140 5.49 8.41 -15.25
CA VAL A 140 6.41 9.42 -15.81
C VAL A 140 7.47 9.74 -14.76
N ASN A 141 8.72 9.91 -15.20
CA ASN A 141 9.81 10.30 -14.31
C ASN A 141 9.58 11.70 -13.72
N GLY A 142 9.91 11.88 -12.45
CA GLY A 142 9.69 13.10 -11.68
C GLY A 142 8.25 13.29 -11.19
N MET A 143 7.40 12.26 -11.25
CA MET A 143 6.03 12.32 -10.72
C MET A 143 5.97 12.62 -9.22
N SER A 144 6.90 12.05 -8.45
CA SER A 144 7.07 12.35 -7.02
C SER A 144 7.46 13.82 -6.75
N LYS A 145 8.11 14.46 -7.72
CA LYS A 145 8.59 15.86 -7.67
C LYS A 145 7.62 16.87 -8.27
N GLY A 146 6.43 16.41 -8.68
CA GLY A 146 5.39 17.27 -9.25
C GLY A 146 5.63 17.64 -10.72
N SER A 147 6.44 16.87 -11.47
CA SER A 147 6.61 17.06 -12.92
C SER A 147 5.30 16.93 -13.70
N VAL A 148 4.29 16.29 -13.08
CA VAL A 148 3.00 16.00 -13.68
C VAL A 148 1.91 16.15 -12.62
N TRP A 149 0.82 16.85 -12.94
CA TRP A 149 -0.24 17.20 -11.98
C TRP A 149 -0.97 15.98 -11.39
N TRP A 150 -1.03 14.84 -12.09
CA TRP A 150 -1.63 13.60 -11.59
C TRP A 150 -0.64 12.68 -10.84
N GLY A 151 0.65 13.06 -10.74
CA GLY A 151 1.70 12.22 -10.15
C GLY A 151 1.43 11.90 -8.68
N SER A 152 1.14 12.92 -7.87
CA SER A 152 0.74 12.79 -6.46
C SER A 152 -0.45 11.84 -6.28
N ARG A 153 -1.42 11.90 -7.20
CA ARG A 153 -2.64 11.12 -7.15
C ARG A 153 -2.41 9.64 -7.47
N VAL A 154 -1.59 9.33 -8.49
CA VAL A 154 -1.17 7.94 -8.80
C VAL A 154 -0.44 7.32 -7.61
N LEU A 155 0.45 8.09 -6.99
CA LEU A 155 1.20 7.65 -5.82
C LEU A 155 0.28 7.47 -4.59
N GLY A 156 -0.74 8.32 -4.44
CA GLY A 156 -1.80 8.13 -3.46
C GLY A 156 -2.59 6.83 -3.64
N LEU A 157 -2.95 6.48 -4.88
CA LEU A 157 -3.58 5.19 -5.18
C LEU A 157 -2.66 4.02 -4.85
N ALA A 158 -1.40 4.07 -5.29
CA ALA A 158 -0.41 3.03 -4.97
C ALA A 158 -0.23 2.85 -3.46
N ARG A 159 -0.26 3.95 -2.69
CA ARG A 159 -0.17 3.92 -1.21
C ARG A 159 -1.41 3.28 -0.56
N ASN A 160 -2.60 3.46 -1.11
CA ASN A 160 -3.85 2.94 -0.54
C ASN A 160 -4.16 1.50 -0.97
N ALA A 161 -3.64 1.06 -2.12
CA ALA A 161 -3.81 -0.29 -2.64
C ALA A 161 -3.27 -1.37 -1.68
N ASP A 162 -3.76 -2.60 -1.79
CA ASP A 162 -3.31 -3.75 -1.01
C ASP A 162 -2.02 -4.38 -1.59
N GLY A 163 -1.74 -4.13 -2.86
CA GLY A 163 -0.52 -4.55 -3.56
C GLY A 163 -0.35 -3.81 -4.89
N LEU A 164 0.76 -4.08 -5.57
CA LEU A 164 1.10 -3.46 -6.86
C LEU A 164 1.37 -4.51 -7.94
N ILE A 165 1.02 -4.18 -9.18
CA ILE A 165 1.50 -4.85 -10.39
C ILE A 165 2.34 -3.86 -11.18
N VAL A 166 3.61 -4.18 -11.43
CA VAL A 166 4.48 -3.37 -12.28
C VAL A 166 4.59 -4.01 -13.65
N VAL A 167 4.13 -3.31 -14.69
CA VAL A 167 4.18 -3.78 -16.09
C VAL A 167 5.35 -3.13 -16.81
N LEU A 168 6.34 -3.94 -17.16
CA LEU A 168 7.53 -3.55 -17.89
C LEU A 168 7.41 -3.92 -19.36
N ASP A 169 7.97 -3.09 -20.24
CA ASP A 169 8.17 -3.45 -21.64
C ASP A 169 9.51 -4.18 -21.81
N ALA A 170 9.48 -5.48 -22.12
CA ALA A 170 10.67 -6.31 -22.24
C ALA A 170 11.62 -5.87 -23.35
N ALA A 171 11.11 -5.19 -24.39
CA ALA A 171 11.89 -4.78 -25.55
C ALA A 171 12.52 -3.38 -25.40
N ASN A 172 12.22 -2.65 -24.31
CA ASN A 172 12.61 -1.23 -24.17
C ASN A 172 13.21 -0.96 -22.78
N ASP A 173 14.43 -1.42 -22.52
CA ASP A 173 15.15 -1.18 -21.25
C ASP A 173 14.34 -1.52 -19.97
N PRO A 174 13.84 -2.76 -19.81
CA PRO A 174 12.97 -3.13 -18.70
C PRO A 174 13.64 -2.95 -17.31
N ILE A 175 14.97 -3.09 -17.23
CA ILE A 175 15.74 -2.90 -15.99
C ILE A 175 15.67 -1.44 -15.53
N GLU A 176 15.90 -0.50 -16.44
CA GLU A 176 15.87 0.94 -16.11
C GLU A 176 14.44 1.42 -15.84
N GLN A 177 13.45 0.89 -16.57
CA GLN A 177 12.04 1.12 -16.25
C GLN A 177 11.72 0.68 -14.81
N PHE A 178 12.12 -0.54 -14.43
CA PHE A 178 11.87 -1.05 -13.09
C PHE A 178 12.54 -0.20 -12.02
N LYS A 179 13.82 0.14 -12.22
CA LYS A 179 14.59 0.99 -11.32
C LYS A 179 13.92 2.35 -11.12
N SER A 180 13.55 3.02 -12.22
CA SER A 180 12.86 4.32 -12.17
C SER A 180 11.55 4.25 -11.37
N ILE A 181 10.77 3.19 -11.57
CA ILE A 181 9.51 2.99 -10.82
C ILE A 181 9.78 2.81 -9.33
N VAL A 182 10.76 1.98 -8.97
CA VAL A 182 11.11 1.72 -7.55
C VAL A 182 11.64 2.98 -6.87
N GLU A 183 12.49 3.76 -7.54
CA GLU A 183 13.05 5.00 -6.98
C GLU A 183 11.96 6.04 -6.70
N GLU A 184 11.04 6.27 -7.64
CA GLU A 184 9.93 7.23 -7.45
C GLU A 184 8.93 6.78 -6.39
N LEU A 185 8.65 5.47 -6.28
CA LEU A 185 7.83 4.93 -5.20
C LEU A 185 8.52 5.13 -3.84
N ALA A 186 9.83 4.93 -3.78
CA ALA A 186 10.62 5.13 -2.56
C ALA A 186 10.66 6.61 -2.15
N GLU A 187 10.71 7.56 -3.09
CA GLU A 187 10.62 9.01 -2.81
C GLU A 187 9.31 9.41 -2.09
N VAL A 188 8.27 8.59 -2.19
CA VAL A 188 7.00 8.77 -1.47
C VAL A 188 6.77 7.75 -0.36
N GLY A 189 7.81 7.06 0.10
CA GLY A 189 7.76 6.11 1.20
C GLY A 189 6.97 4.83 0.86
N ILE A 190 6.82 4.50 -0.42
CA ILE A 190 6.25 3.21 -0.85
C ILE A 190 7.41 2.28 -1.22
N HIS A 191 7.54 1.19 -0.49
CA HIS A 191 8.59 0.21 -0.75
C HIS A 191 8.01 -1.07 -1.33
N VAL A 192 8.62 -1.55 -2.43
CA VAL A 192 8.26 -2.82 -3.08
C VAL A 192 8.88 -4.04 -2.39
N ARG A 193 9.81 -3.81 -1.46
CA ARG A 193 10.43 -4.81 -0.59
C ARG A 193 10.09 -4.52 0.86
N LYS A 194 9.94 -5.56 1.68
CA LYS A 194 9.92 -5.35 3.12
C LYS A 194 11.25 -4.72 3.52
N PRO A 195 11.25 -3.53 4.14
CA PRO A 195 12.50 -2.92 4.56
C PRO A 195 13.20 -3.85 5.57
N SER A 196 14.54 -3.88 5.54
CA SER A 196 15.37 -4.67 6.47
C SER A 196 15.18 -4.24 7.92
N GLY A 197 14.60 -3.06 8.14
CA GLY A 197 13.99 -2.69 9.39
C GLY A 197 12.74 -1.81 9.22
N GLU A 198 11.79 -1.93 10.14
CA GLU A 198 10.54 -1.18 10.15
C GLU A 198 10.53 -0.28 11.38
N VAL A 199 10.21 1.00 11.18
CA VAL A 199 10.01 1.95 12.27
C VAL A 199 8.55 2.37 12.30
N SER A 200 7.88 2.04 13.39
CA SER A 200 6.52 2.52 13.66
C SER A 200 6.56 3.54 14.78
N VAL A 201 6.19 4.78 14.49
CA VAL A 201 6.07 5.86 15.48
C VAL A 201 4.61 6.06 15.81
N ILE A 202 4.16 5.47 16.93
CA ILE A 202 2.79 5.57 17.41
C ILE A 202 2.70 6.72 18.40
N LYS A 203 2.18 7.86 17.95
CA LYS A 203 1.93 9.03 18.79
C LYS A 203 0.62 8.82 19.54
N SER A 204 0.66 8.75 20.87
CA SER A 204 -0.54 8.65 21.71
C SER A 204 -0.38 9.50 22.96
N ARG A 205 -1.49 10.07 23.44
CA ARG A 205 -1.57 10.80 24.71
C ARG A 205 -1.51 9.88 25.92
N ASP A 206 -1.80 8.59 25.72
CA ASP A 206 -1.82 7.58 26.78
C ASP A 206 -0.40 7.07 27.10
N VAL A 207 0.55 7.30 26.21
CA VAL A 207 1.96 6.95 26.41
C VAL A 207 2.66 8.11 27.11
N HIS A 208 3.23 7.86 28.30
CA HIS A 208 4.03 8.85 29.01
C HIS A 208 5.48 8.80 28.53
N GLY A 209 5.95 9.87 27.87
CA GLY A 209 7.31 9.97 27.35
C GLY A 209 7.52 9.22 26.03
N ILE A 210 8.78 9.16 25.58
CA ILE A 210 9.17 8.40 24.40
C ILE A 210 9.66 7.01 24.84
N ARG A 211 8.90 5.98 24.46
CA ARG A 211 9.27 4.58 24.67
C ARG A 211 9.81 4.00 23.37
N VAL A 212 11.08 3.61 23.36
CA VAL A 212 11.69 2.91 22.22
C VAL A 212 11.70 1.41 22.51
N ILE A 213 11.05 0.63 21.67
CA ILE A 213 10.99 -0.83 21.74
C ILE A 213 11.70 -1.38 20.51
N THR A 214 12.79 -2.12 20.71
CA THR A 214 13.63 -2.62 19.62
C THR A 214 13.57 -4.14 19.53
N TYR A 215 13.07 -4.62 18.39
CA TYR A 215 13.03 -6.00 17.94
C TYR A 215 14.04 -6.19 16.79
N GLY A 216 15.31 -5.87 17.05
CA GLY A 216 16.35 -5.76 16.03
C GLY A 216 17.58 -5.00 16.53
N ARG A 217 18.19 -4.15 15.70
CA ARG A 217 19.36 -3.34 16.06
C ARG A 217 19.27 -1.93 15.48
N LEU A 218 19.71 -0.96 16.27
CA LEU A 218 19.97 0.40 15.81
C LEU A 218 21.39 0.46 15.24
N ILE A 219 21.53 0.84 13.96
CA ILE A 219 22.82 1.00 13.29
C ILE A 219 23.30 2.43 13.49
N ASN A 220 24.50 2.58 14.05
CA ASN A 220 25.17 3.86 14.24
C ASN A 220 24.35 4.91 15.03
N CYS A 221 23.39 4.47 15.85
CA CYS A 221 22.62 5.33 16.75
C CYS A 221 22.16 4.57 18.00
N THR A 222 21.81 5.31 19.04
CA THR A 222 21.31 4.78 20.31
C THR A 222 19.84 5.15 20.54
N SER A 223 19.17 4.48 21.47
CA SER A 223 17.79 4.83 21.87
C SER A 223 17.67 6.25 22.44
N ASP A 224 18.75 6.81 22.99
CA ASP A 224 18.81 8.20 23.43
C ASP A 224 18.87 9.18 22.25
N ASP A 225 19.62 8.83 21.19
CA ASP A 225 19.62 9.63 19.95
C ASP A 225 18.24 9.63 19.29
N VAL A 226 17.54 8.50 19.31
CA VAL A 226 16.14 8.40 18.87
C VAL A 226 15.24 9.33 19.68
N ARG A 227 15.38 9.33 21.01
CA ARG A 227 14.61 10.21 21.89
C ARG A 227 14.86 11.67 21.57
N LYS A 228 16.14 12.08 21.52
CA LYS A 228 16.55 13.46 21.17
C LYS A 228 16.03 13.89 19.80
N LEU A 229 16.05 12.98 18.83
CA LEU A 229 15.49 13.23 17.50
C LEU A 229 13.98 13.53 17.60
N LEU A 230 13.19 12.67 18.25
CA LEU A 230 11.74 12.87 18.41
C LEU A 230 11.42 14.15 19.21
N GLU A 231 12.15 14.43 20.29
CA GLU A 231 12.01 15.66 21.08
C GLU A 231 12.31 16.90 20.25
N SER A 232 13.32 16.85 19.39
CA SER A 232 13.62 17.95 18.46
C SER A 232 12.40 18.26 17.58
N TYR A 233 11.60 17.25 17.24
CA TYR A 233 10.36 17.34 16.46
C TYR A 233 9.13 17.67 17.32
N ARG A 234 9.33 18.00 18.61
CA ARG A 234 8.28 18.26 19.60
C ARG A 234 7.33 17.07 19.80
N ILE A 235 7.84 15.86 19.58
CA ILE A 235 7.11 14.62 19.87
C ILE A 235 7.60 14.14 21.23
N TYR A 236 6.82 14.37 22.29
CA TYR A 236 7.20 14.01 23.66
C TYR A 236 6.57 12.71 24.15
N ASN A 237 5.47 12.29 23.52
CA ASN A 237 4.69 11.11 23.92
C ASN A 237 4.50 10.21 22.69
N ALA A 238 5.29 9.14 22.63
CA ALA A 238 5.25 8.21 21.50
C ALA A 238 5.85 6.85 21.86
N GLU A 239 5.29 5.80 21.27
CA GLU A 239 5.91 4.48 21.22
C GLU A 239 6.60 4.31 19.86
N VAL A 240 7.91 4.12 19.87
CA VAL A 240 8.72 3.85 18.68
C VAL A 240 9.04 2.37 18.67
N ARG A 241 8.43 1.62 17.75
CA ARG A 241 8.77 0.21 17.52
C ARG A 241 9.75 0.12 16.37
N VAL A 242 10.91 -0.49 16.64
CA VAL A 242 11.97 -0.72 15.67
C VAL A 242 12.06 -2.21 15.44
N PHE A 243 11.86 -2.67 14.22
CA PHE A 243 12.08 -4.06 13.82
C PHE A 243 13.30 -4.11 12.91
N GLY A 244 14.12 -5.17 13.00
CA GLY A 244 15.27 -5.35 12.11
C GLY A 244 16.36 -4.29 12.28
N GLU A 245 17.10 -3.99 11.21
CA GLU A 245 18.24 -3.08 11.22
C GLU A 245 17.84 -1.68 10.74
N VAL A 246 17.98 -0.67 11.61
CA VAL A 246 17.45 0.67 11.40
C VAL A 246 18.47 1.74 11.79
N THR A 247 18.64 2.77 10.96
CA THR A 247 19.48 3.94 11.23
C THR A 247 18.66 5.11 11.81
N LEU A 248 19.35 6.17 12.28
CA LEU A 248 18.67 7.39 12.73
C LEU A 248 17.88 8.08 11.59
N ASP A 249 18.34 7.97 10.34
CA ASP A 249 17.69 8.53 9.15
C ASP A 249 16.37 7.81 8.85
N ASP A 250 16.31 6.48 9.03
CA ASP A 250 15.09 5.70 8.86
C ASP A 250 14.02 6.09 9.89
N ILE A 251 14.44 6.39 11.11
CA ILE A 251 13.55 6.87 12.18
C ILE A 251 13.06 8.29 11.87
N GLU A 252 13.96 9.18 11.41
CA GLU A 252 13.57 10.51 10.98
C GLU A 252 12.56 10.46 9.84
N LYS A 253 12.78 9.61 8.83
CA LYS A 253 11.81 9.35 7.77
C LYS A 253 10.48 8.86 8.33
N ALA A 254 10.47 7.92 9.27
CA ALA A 254 9.24 7.40 9.88
C ALA A 254 8.45 8.44 10.71
N ILE A 255 9.07 9.55 11.15
CA ILE A 255 8.36 10.67 11.80
C ILE A 255 7.44 11.40 10.81
N PHE A 256 7.88 11.48 9.56
CA PHE A 256 7.30 12.31 8.50
C PHE A 256 6.50 11.51 7.48
N GLU A 257 6.98 10.32 7.17
CA GLU A 257 6.53 9.46 6.10
C GLU A 257 5.96 8.19 6.68
N ARG A 258 4.76 7.83 6.24
CA ARG A 258 4.21 6.52 6.51
C ARG A 258 4.88 5.55 5.54
N ILE A 259 6.05 5.05 5.90
CA ILE A 259 6.73 3.98 5.16
C ILE A 259 5.73 2.83 5.04
N THR A 260 5.33 2.54 3.81
CA THR A 260 4.34 1.52 3.52
C THR A 260 4.95 0.51 2.58
N TYR A 261 5.09 -0.72 3.06
CA TYR A 261 5.42 -1.84 2.20
C TYR A 261 4.21 -2.22 1.34
N LYS A 262 4.42 -2.38 0.03
CA LYS A 262 3.43 -2.92 -0.89
C LYS A 262 3.97 -4.18 -1.54
N PRO A 263 3.33 -5.34 -1.33
CA PRO A 263 3.73 -6.55 -2.02
C PRO A 263 3.51 -6.33 -3.52
N THR A 264 4.52 -6.68 -4.32
CA THR A 264 4.61 -6.28 -5.73
C THR A 264 4.85 -7.49 -6.64
N LEU A 265 4.08 -7.58 -7.72
CA LEU A 265 4.25 -8.53 -8.81
C LEU A 265 4.74 -7.78 -10.04
N VAL A 266 5.79 -8.27 -10.69
CA VAL A 266 6.28 -7.68 -11.95
C VAL A 266 5.80 -8.53 -13.11
N LEU A 267 5.17 -7.90 -14.10
CA LEU A 267 4.85 -8.50 -15.38
C LEU A 267 5.82 -7.95 -16.42
N LEU A 268 6.74 -8.80 -16.87
CA LEU A 268 7.64 -8.49 -17.97
C LEU A 268 6.88 -8.77 -19.27
N ASN A 269 6.26 -7.74 -19.86
CA ASN A 269 5.37 -7.88 -21.01
C ASN A 269 6.13 -7.74 -22.34
N LYS A 270 5.53 -8.25 -23.42
CA LYS A 270 6.10 -8.25 -24.78
C LYS A 270 7.34 -9.13 -24.95
N VAL A 271 7.42 -10.23 -24.19
CA VAL A 271 8.51 -11.21 -24.32
C VAL A 271 8.54 -11.94 -25.67
N ASP A 272 7.51 -11.77 -26.49
CA ASP A 272 7.50 -12.21 -27.89
C ASP A 272 8.39 -11.37 -28.82
N LEU A 273 8.90 -10.23 -28.35
CA LEU A 273 9.78 -9.34 -29.10
C LEU A 273 11.27 -9.52 -28.78
N ILE A 274 11.60 -10.31 -27.76
CA ILE A 274 12.97 -10.55 -27.32
C ILE A 274 13.23 -12.06 -27.23
N ASP A 275 14.50 -12.45 -27.25
CA ASP A 275 14.87 -13.87 -27.14
C ASP A 275 14.88 -14.36 -25.67
N ARG A 276 15.10 -15.66 -25.49
CA ARG A 276 15.12 -16.30 -24.15
C ARG A 276 16.31 -15.89 -23.30
N GLU A 277 17.44 -15.54 -23.92
CA GLU A 277 18.65 -15.12 -23.20
C GLU A 277 18.42 -13.74 -22.59
N GLN A 278 17.88 -12.80 -23.37
CA GLN A 278 17.48 -11.47 -22.93
C GLN A 278 16.43 -11.53 -21.80
N VAL A 279 15.41 -12.40 -21.92
CA VAL A 279 14.44 -12.61 -20.83
C VAL A 279 15.17 -13.08 -19.56
N SER A 280 16.07 -14.04 -19.69
CA SER A 280 16.79 -14.62 -18.54
C SER A 280 17.72 -13.59 -17.87
N GLU A 281 18.36 -12.73 -18.64
CA GLU A 281 19.20 -11.63 -18.13
C GLU A 281 18.38 -10.64 -17.31
N VAL A 282 17.21 -10.21 -17.81
CA VAL A 282 16.33 -9.27 -17.11
C VAL A 282 15.80 -9.90 -15.81
N LEU A 283 15.36 -11.16 -15.86
CA LEU A 283 14.91 -11.89 -14.68
C LEU A 283 16.02 -11.99 -13.64
N THR A 284 17.22 -12.41 -14.05
CA THR A 284 18.37 -12.57 -13.15
C THR A 284 18.75 -11.23 -12.51
N THR A 285 18.76 -10.16 -13.29
CA THR A 285 19.13 -8.83 -12.79
C THR A 285 18.12 -8.31 -11.77
N ILE A 286 16.83 -8.41 -12.05
CA ILE A 286 15.79 -7.96 -11.11
C ILE A 286 15.81 -8.84 -9.85
N LEU A 287 15.86 -10.17 -9.98
CA LEU A 287 15.80 -11.09 -8.85
C LEU A 287 17.06 -11.06 -7.96
N SER A 288 18.23 -10.74 -8.54
CA SER A 288 19.46 -10.59 -7.75
C SER A 288 19.39 -9.39 -6.80
N ASN A 289 18.74 -8.30 -7.22
CA ASN A 289 18.56 -7.11 -6.40
C ASN A 289 17.28 -7.18 -5.52
N TYR A 290 16.26 -7.91 -5.99
CA TYR A 290 14.95 -8.01 -5.36
C TYR A 290 14.45 -9.47 -5.30
N PRO A 291 15.07 -10.32 -4.46
CA PRO A 291 14.78 -11.77 -4.44
C PRO A 291 13.37 -12.09 -3.95
N ASP A 292 12.73 -11.17 -3.23
CA ASP A 292 11.38 -11.33 -2.69
C ASP A 292 10.26 -10.98 -3.70
N ILE A 293 10.62 -10.40 -4.85
CA ILE A 293 9.68 -9.99 -5.90
C ILE A 293 9.53 -11.13 -6.90
N GLN A 294 8.29 -11.41 -7.31
CA GLN A 294 8.01 -12.34 -8.40
C GLN A 294 7.95 -11.59 -9.73
N VAL A 295 8.65 -12.11 -10.73
CA VAL A 295 8.65 -11.58 -12.10
C VAL A 295 8.08 -12.64 -13.04
N LEU A 296 7.03 -12.30 -13.78
CA LEU A 296 6.36 -13.19 -14.72
C LEU A 296 6.56 -12.69 -16.15
N PRO A 297 7.24 -13.46 -17.02
CA PRO A 297 7.28 -13.24 -18.46
C PRO A 297 5.88 -13.41 -19.07
N VAL A 298 5.36 -12.38 -19.74
CA VAL A 298 4.05 -12.41 -20.39
C VAL A 298 4.08 -11.78 -21.78
N SER A 299 3.13 -12.17 -22.63
CA SER A 299 2.88 -11.50 -23.90
C SER A 299 1.40 -11.21 -24.03
N ALA A 300 1.01 -9.95 -23.82
CA ALA A 300 -0.37 -9.52 -24.04
C ALA A 300 -0.80 -9.70 -25.52
N ALA A 301 0.13 -9.56 -26.47
CA ALA A 301 -0.14 -9.75 -27.90
C ALA A 301 -0.46 -11.21 -28.24
N LYS A 302 0.23 -12.16 -27.60
CA LYS A 302 0.02 -13.60 -27.81
C LYS A 302 -0.89 -14.26 -26.77
N ARG A 303 -1.35 -13.51 -25.76
CA ARG A 303 -2.06 -14.01 -24.57
C ARG A 303 -1.31 -15.13 -23.84
N LEU A 304 0.01 -14.99 -23.72
CA LEU A 304 0.87 -15.97 -23.05
C LEU A 304 1.26 -15.52 -21.65
N GLY A 305 1.32 -16.47 -20.71
CA GLY A 305 1.84 -16.25 -19.35
C GLY A 305 0.85 -15.68 -18.34
N PHE A 306 -0.44 -15.55 -18.69
CA PHE A 306 -1.46 -14.94 -17.81
C PHE A 306 -2.18 -15.93 -16.88
N ASP A 307 -2.19 -17.22 -17.19
CA ASP A 307 -3.01 -18.23 -16.47
C ASP A 307 -2.73 -18.25 -14.95
N ASN A 308 -1.47 -18.07 -14.57
CA ASN A 308 -1.05 -18.10 -13.18
C ASN A 308 -1.07 -16.73 -12.50
N VAL A 309 -1.32 -15.64 -13.22
CA VAL A 309 -1.29 -14.27 -12.65
C VAL A 309 -2.30 -14.10 -11.50
N PRO A 310 -3.57 -14.53 -11.63
CA PRO A 310 -4.54 -14.40 -10.52
C PRO A 310 -4.10 -15.13 -9.25
N GLU A 311 -3.56 -16.35 -9.38
CA GLU A 311 -3.03 -17.13 -8.25
C GLU A 311 -1.83 -16.43 -7.60
N LYS A 312 -0.93 -15.90 -8.42
CA LYS A 312 0.28 -15.22 -7.97
C LYS A 312 -0.07 -13.94 -7.22
N VAL A 313 -1.04 -13.17 -7.70
CA VAL A 313 -1.58 -11.99 -7.01
C VAL A 313 -2.23 -12.38 -5.67
N PHE A 314 -3.08 -13.42 -5.65
CA PHE A 314 -3.72 -13.90 -4.42
C PHE A 314 -2.69 -14.27 -3.34
N LYS A 315 -1.69 -15.08 -3.70
CA LYS A 315 -0.59 -15.49 -2.80
C LYS A 315 0.26 -14.30 -2.35
N MET A 316 0.58 -13.38 -3.27
CA MET A 316 1.34 -12.17 -2.97
C MET A 316 0.66 -11.29 -1.90
N LEU A 317 -0.67 -11.19 -1.94
CA LEU A 317 -1.44 -10.37 -1.02
C LEU A 317 -1.56 -10.95 0.40
N LYS A 318 -1.17 -12.23 0.57
CA LYS A 318 -1.24 -12.99 1.83
C LYS A 318 -2.63 -12.87 2.47
N ILE A 319 -3.65 -13.12 1.65
CA ILE A 319 -5.04 -13.17 2.09
C ILE A 319 -5.53 -14.61 2.07
N ILE A 320 -6.52 -14.89 2.90
CA ILE A 320 -7.17 -16.18 3.03
C ILE A 320 -8.68 -16.01 2.90
N ARG A 321 -9.35 -17.03 2.39
CA ARG A 321 -10.80 -17.14 2.31
C ARG A 321 -11.28 -18.02 3.45
N VAL A 322 -12.21 -17.49 4.24
CA VAL A 322 -12.87 -18.22 5.31
C VAL A 322 -14.37 -18.18 5.06
N TYR A 323 -15.02 -19.33 5.10
CA TYR A 323 -16.44 -19.47 4.78
C TYR A 323 -17.25 -19.50 6.06
N THR A 324 -18.27 -18.65 6.18
CA THR A 324 -19.17 -18.70 7.33
C THR A 324 -20.16 -19.85 7.20
N LYS A 325 -20.52 -20.46 8.31
CA LYS A 325 -21.58 -21.45 8.40
C LYS A 325 -22.51 -21.11 9.55
N GLU A 326 -23.79 -20.98 9.23
CA GLU A 326 -24.84 -20.76 10.22
C GLU A 326 -25.00 -21.99 11.13
N PRO A 327 -25.25 -21.79 12.44
CA PRO A 327 -25.56 -22.88 13.35
C PRO A 327 -26.70 -23.77 12.83
N ASN A 328 -26.44 -25.07 12.71
CA ASN A 328 -27.41 -26.07 12.24
C ASN A 328 -27.76 -25.98 10.74
N SER A 329 -27.10 -25.10 9.98
CA SER A 329 -27.10 -25.21 8.52
C SER A 329 -26.24 -26.40 8.09
N GLY A 330 -26.71 -27.13 7.08
CA GLY A 330 -25.93 -28.20 6.47
C GLY A 330 -24.80 -27.69 5.56
N ARG A 331 -24.85 -26.43 5.11
CA ARG A 331 -23.93 -25.89 4.09
C ARG A 331 -23.32 -24.54 4.50
N PRO A 332 -22.03 -24.31 4.19
CA PRO A 332 -21.41 -22.99 4.36
C PRO A 332 -21.96 -21.98 3.33
N SER A 333 -21.78 -20.70 3.63
CA SER A 333 -22.00 -19.59 2.69
C SER A 333 -21.12 -19.80 1.45
N PRO A 334 -21.65 -19.58 0.23
CA PRO A 334 -20.84 -19.62 -0.98
C PRO A 334 -19.91 -18.41 -1.13
N LYS A 335 -20.14 -17.33 -0.36
CA LYS A 335 -19.28 -16.15 -0.36
C LYS A 335 -18.33 -16.21 0.83
N PRO A 336 -17.00 -16.24 0.62
CA PRO A 336 -16.05 -16.20 1.71
C PRO A 336 -15.92 -14.80 2.30
N MET A 337 -15.59 -14.74 3.58
CA MET A 337 -14.94 -13.56 4.16
C MET A 337 -13.45 -13.62 3.82
N ILE A 338 -12.86 -12.46 3.53
CA ILE A 338 -11.43 -12.36 3.23
C ILE A 338 -10.67 -11.90 4.47
N LEU A 339 -9.68 -12.64 4.93
CA LEU A 339 -8.83 -12.26 6.06
C LEU A 339 -7.37 -12.22 5.62
N LYS A 340 -6.49 -11.68 6.46
CA LYS A 340 -5.04 -11.78 6.24
C LYS A 340 -4.55 -13.14 6.72
N GLU A 341 -3.51 -13.67 6.09
CA GLU A 341 -2.84 -14.87 6.55
C GLU A 341 -2.34 -14.67 8.00
N GLY A 342 -2.55 -15.68 8.85
CA GLY A 342 -2.28 -15.58 10.29
C GLY A 342 -3.44 -15.02 11.11
N ALA A 343 -4.56 -14.66 10.48
CA ALA A 343 -5.74 -14.17 11.18
C ALA A 343 -6.33 -15.21 12.13
N THR A 344 -6.85 -14.74 13.26
CA THR A 344 -7.46 -15.60 14.28
C THR A 344 -8.98 -15.64 14.16
N VAL A 345 -9.60 -16.57 14.90
CA VAL A 345 -11.06 -16.61 15.09
C VAL A 345 -11.59 -15.28 15.64
N GLU A 346 -10.85 -14.63 16.54
CA GLU A 346 -11.22 -13.30 17.05
C GLU A 346 -11.35 -12.27 15.92
N GLU A 347 -10.38 -12.20 15.02
CA GLU A 347 -10.38 -11.27 13.90
C GLU A 347 -11.49 -11.58 12.90
N ALA A 348 -11.79 -12.86 12.68
CA ALA A 348 -12.93 -13.29 11.87
C ALA A 348 -14.27 -12.81 12.47
N ILE A 349 -14.44 -12.92 13.79
CA ILE A 349 -15.63 -12.44 14.49
C ILE A 349 -15.74 -10.92 14.40
N LYS A 350 -14.64 -10.18 14.63
CA LYS A 350 -14.62 -8.72 14.48
C LYS A 350 -15.04 -8.28 13.08
N LYS A 351 -14.61 -9.02 12.06
CA LYS A 351 -14.99 -8.75 10.66
C LYS A 351 -16.47 -8.98 10.39
N ILE A 352 -17.11 -9.93 11.06
CA ILE A 352 -18.57 -10.13 10.96
C ILE A 352 -19.29 -9.05 11.76
N ARG A 353 -19.05 -9.03 13.08
CA ARG A 353 -19.58 -8.06 14.03
C ARG A 353 -18.82 -8.16 15.36
N GLU A 354 -18.15 -7.09 15.74
CA GLU A 354 -17.35 -7.02 16.98
C GLU A 354 -18.14 -7.37 18.26
N GLU A 355 -19.44 -7.03 18.31
CA GLU A 355 -20.31 -7.34 19.46
C GLU A 355 -20.42 -8.84 19.77
N PHE A 356 -20.21 -9.72 18.79
CA PHE A 356 -20.30 -11.16 18.99
C PHE A 356 -19.20 -11.71 19.91
N LEU A 357 -18.09 -10.99 20.06
CA LEU A 357 -17.03 -11.35 21.01
C LEU A 357 -17.53 -11.43 22.45
N LYS A 358 -18.47 -10.55 22.84
CA LYS A 358 -19.04 -10.52 24.20
C LYS A 358 -19.83 -11.78 24.54
N TYR A 359 -20.36 -12.44 23.52
CA TYR A 359 -21.22 -13.60 23.65
C TYR A 359 -20.55 -14.89 23.17
N PHE A 360 -19.28 -14.84 22.78
CA PHE A 360 -18.57 -15.98 22.21
C PHE A 360 -18.43 -17.12 23.24
N LYS A 361 -18.75 -18.35 22.82
CA LYS A 361 -18.45 -19.57 23.60
C LYS A 361 -17.29 -20.35 23.00
N PHE A 362 -17.40 -20.67 21.71
CA PHE A 362 -16.39 -21.37 20.93
C PHE A 362 -16.74 -21.22 19.43
N ALA A 363 -15.78 -21.51 18.56
CA ALA A 363 -16.04 -21.71 17.14
C ALA A 363 -15.88 -23.19 16.79
N LYS A 364 -16.59 -23.66 15.77
CA LYS A 364 -16.29 -24.93 15.11
C LYS A 364 -15.65 -24.66 13.77
N ILE A 365 -14.56 -25.38 13.49
CA ILE A 365 -13.82 -25.25 12.23
C ILE A 365 -13.89 -26.54 11.42
N TRP A 366 -14.10 -26.41 10.12
CA TRP A 366 -13.87 -27.46 9.14
C TRP A 366 -12.91 -26.93 8.09
N GLY A 367 -11.82 -27.62 7.83
CA GLY A 367 -10.85 -27.16 6.84
C GLY A 367 -9.42 -27.44 7.26
N PRO A 368 -8.45 -26.85 6.53
CA PRO A 368 -7.03 -27.13 6.72
C PRO A 368 -6.50 -26.81 8.13
N SER A 369 -7.07 -25.84 8.85
CA SER A 369 -6.58 -25.51 10.20
C SER A 369 -7.12 -26.43 11.30
N ALA A 370 -8.15 -27.24 11.02
CA ALA A 370 -8.77 -28.12 11.99
C ALA A 370 -8.10 -29.52 12.00
N LYS A 371 -7.86 -30.06 13.18
CA LYS A 371 -7.37 -31.44 13.39
C LYS A 371 -8.40 -32.49 12.97
N TYR A 372 -9.68 -32.15 13.12
CA TYR A 372 -10.80 -32.99 12.70
C TYR A 372 -12.02 -32.12 12.35
N PRO A 373 -12.93 -32.59 11.47
CA PRO A 373 -14.12 -31.85 11.07
C PRO A 373 -14.97 -31.38 12.26
N GLY A 374 -15.17 -30.07 12.39
CA GLY A 374 -15.96 -29.47 13.47
C GLY A 374 -15.21 -29.37 14.80
N GLU A 375 -13.87 -29.34 14.78
CA GLU A 375 -13.04 -29.08 15.95
C GLU A 375 -13.50 -27.81 16.66
N ARG A 376 -13.63 -27.89 17.98
CA ARG A 376 -13.99 -26.74 18.81
C ARG A 376 -12.73 -25.98 19.17
N VAL A 377 -12.72 -24.69 18.84
CA VAL A 377 -11.55 -23.83 19.03
C VAL A 377 -11.94 -22.54 19.76
N GLY A 378 -10.93 -21.92 20.38
CA GLY A 378 -11.02 -20.61 21.03
C GLY A 378 -10.76 -19.45 20.07
N LEU A 379 -10.64 -18.24 20.63
CA LEU A 379 -10.42 -16.99 19.89
C LEU A 379 -9.04 -16.92 19.22
N ASP A 380 -8.01 -17.50 19.85
CA ASP A 380 -6.62 -17.44 19.39
C ASP A 380 -6.28 -18.42 18.25
N HIS A 381 -7.25 -19.26 17.85
CA HIS A 381 -7.03 -20.24 16.80
C HIS A 381 -6.77 -19.55 15.45
N ILE A 382 -5.66 -19.91 14.81
CA ILE A 382 -5.22 -19.34 13.54
C ILE A 382 -5.97 -20.03 12.39
N LEU A 383 -6.60 -19.24 11.53
CA LEU A 383 -7.36 -19.71 10.38
C LEU A 383 -6.46 -19.88 9.15
N MET A 384 -6.86 -20.77 8.25
CA MET A 384 -6.21 -21.06 6.98
C MET A 384 -7.17 -20.85 5.80
N ASP A 385 -6.61 -20.64 4.60
CA ASP A 385 -7.42 -20.51 3.37
C ASP A 385 -8.26 -21.77 3.14
N GLY A 386 -9.55 -21.59 2.92
CA GLY A 386 -10.50 -22.69 2.74
C GLY A 386 -11.22 -23.13 4.02
N ASP A 387 -10.91 -22.56 5.18
CA ASP A 387 -11.61 -22.91 6.43
C ASP A 387 -13.07 -22.49 6.38
N VAL A 388 -13.92 -23.31 7.00
CA VAL A 388 -15.32 -23.03 7.31
C VAL A 388 -15.44 -22.80 8.80
N ILE A 389 -16.02 -21.67 9.20
CA ILE A 389 -16.23 -21.27 10.59
C ILE A 389 -17.71 -21.21 10.94
N GLU A 390 -18.11 -21.90 12.01
CA GLU A 390 -19.42 -21.77 12.67
C GLU A 390 -19.20 -21.19 14.06
N ILE A 391 -19.71 -19.97 14.30
CA ILE A 391 -19.59 -19.30 15.60
C ILE A 391 -20.72 -19.77 16.50
N ARG A 392 -20.41 -20.12 17.75
CA ARG A 392 -21.41 -20.44 18.77
C ARG A 392 -21.39 -19.39 19.87
N THR A 393 -22.51 -18.71 20.04
CA THR A 393 -22.69 -17.65 21.04
C THR A 393 -23.54 -18.13 22.23
N THR A 394 -23.57 -17.36 23.31
CA THR A 394 -24.44 -17.56 24.48
C THR A 394 -25.91 -17.24 24.17
N ILE A 395 -26.18 -16.41 23.17
CA ILE A 395 -27.52 -15.99 22.76
C ILE A 395 -28.04 -16.97 21.69
N LYS A 396 -29.24 -17.53 21.88
CA LYS A 396 -29.87 -18.39 20.86
C LYS A 396 -30.36 -17.53 19.69
N GLY A 397 -29.96 -17.86 18.46
CA GLY A 397 -30.55 -17.31 17.23
C GLY A 397 -29.80 -16.17 16.56
N VAL A 398 -28.50 -15.99 16.87
CA VAL A 398 -27.60 -15.02 16.21
C VAL A 398 -26.33 -15.72 15.75
#